data_AF-A0A381VTW1-F1
#
_entry.id   AF-A0A381VTW1-F1
#
_cell.length_a   1.000
_cell.length_b   1.000
_cell.length_c   1.000
_cell.angle_alpha   90.00
_cell.angle_beta   90.00
_cell.angle_gamma   90.00
#
_symmetry.space_group_name_H-M   'P 1'
#
loop_
_entity.id
_entity.type
_entity.pdbx_description
1 polymer ?
#
loop_
_entity_poly.entity_id
_entity_poly.type
_entity_poly.pdbx_seq_one_letter_code
_entity_poly.pdbx_strand_id
1 'polypeptide(L)'
;MATKYKTNKRKLSSLVKQQVPEFVLTDHPKFTEFLSSYFLFMESAELNLDTITDRDNILLETEGTVDSYLLLNQTNKNGLDAGSQLVHEENTFGGSFAKDEVITGSTSGATSTVLSE
;
A
#
# COMPACT_ATOMS: atom_id res chain seq x y z
N MET A 1 24.75 -10.85 -2.92
CA MET A 1 23.38 -10.59 -2.41
C MET A 1 22.71 -11.92 -2.17
N ALA A 2 22.45 -12.29 -0.92
CA ALA A 2 21.84 -13.58 -0.61
C ALA A 2 20.35 -13.54 -0.97
N THR A 3 19.93 -14.35 -1.94
CA THR A 3 18.53 -14.62 -2.25
C THR A 3 17.88 -15.24 -1.01
N LYS A 4 17.20 -14.41 -0.20
CA LYS A 4 16.42 -14.87 0.94
C LYS A 4 15.17 -15.55 0.38
N TYR A 5 15.22 -16.87 0.21
CA TYR A 5 14.01 -17.66 -0.04
C TYR A 5 13.00 -17.39 1.08
N LYS A 6 11.79 -16.92 0.74
CA LYS A 6 10.66 -16.73 1.68
C LYS A 6 10.28 -18.10 2.27
N THR A 7 10.99 -18.53 3.31
CA THR A 7 10.65 -19.75 4.05
C THR A 7 9.59 -19.41 5.09
N ASN A 8 8.51 -20.20 5.15
CA ASN A 8 7.41 -20.01 6.10
C ASN A 8 7.85 -20.12 7.58
N LYS A 9 9.10 -20.55 7.86
CA LYS A 9 9.65 -20.65 9.22
C LYS A 9 9.86 -19.31 9.93
N ARG A 10 9.76 -18.18 9.22
CA ARG A 10 9.85 -16.83 9.82
C ARG A 10 8.50 -16.16 10.03
N LYS A 11 7.41 -16.84 9.70
CA LYS A 11 6.05 -16.29 9.75
C LYS A 11 5.46 -16.40 11.17
N LEU A 12 4.88 -15.31 11.66
CA LEU A 12 4.12 -15.19 12.89
C LEU A 12 3.00 -16.24 12.97
N SER A 13 2.36 -16.56 11.84
CA SER A 13 1.33 -17.60 11.74
C SER A 13 1.79 -18.98 12.25
N SER A 14 3.08 -19.29 12.15
CA SER A 14 3.67 -20.53 12.68
C SER A 14 3.94 -20.52 14.19
N LEU A 15 4.00 -19.33 14.80
CA LEU A 15 4.31 -19.13 16.21
C LEU A 15 3.06 -19.01 17.09
N VAL A 16 1.89 -18.78 16.50
CA VAL A 16 0.61 -18.58 17.21
C VAL A 16 0.39 -19.66 18.26
N LYS A 17 0.55 -20.95 17.90
CA LYS A 17 0.33 -22.09 18.80
C LYS A 17 1.22 -22.11 20.04
N GLN A 18 2.40 -21.48 20.00
CA GLN A 18 3.32 -21.41 21.15
C GLN A 18 3.02 -20.20 22.05
N GLN A 19 2.26 -19.23 21.57
CA GLN A 19 1.94 -18.01 22.30
C GLN A 19 0.54 -17.98 22.91
N VAL A 20 -0.35 -18.89 22.50
CA VAL A 20 -1.68 -19.02 23.10
C VAL A 20 -1.60 -19.81 24.41
N PRO A 21 -2.31 -19.39 25.48
CA PRO A 21 -2.42 -20.16 26.71
C PRO A 21 -3.05 -21.55 26.50
N GLU A 22 -2.65 -22.52 27.33
CA GLU A 22 -3.06 -23.94 27.23
C GLU A 22 -4.58 -24.13 27.13
N PHE A 23 -5.36 -23.41 27.93
CA PHE A 23 -6.83 -23.54 27.94
C PHE A 23 -7.47 -23.19 26.59
N VAL A 24 -6.85 -22.29 25.81
CA VAL A 24 -7.33 -21.93 24.47
C VAL A 24 -7.02 -23.04 23.45
N LEU A 25 -5.91 -23.76 23.65
CA LEU A 25 -5.54 -24.90 22.82
C LEU A 25 -6.49 -26.09 23.04
N THR A 26 -6.86 -26.32 24.30
CA THR A 26 -7.69 -27.47 24.69
C THR A 26 -9.18 -27.22 24.48
N ASP A 27 -9.70 -26.05 24.88
CA ASP A 27 -11.14 -25.80 24.90
C ASP A 27 -11.65 -25.17 23.59
N HIS A 28 -10.77 -24.48 22.85
CA HIS A 28 -11.15 -23.72 21.65
C HIS A 28 -10.21 -23.93 20.45
N PRO A 29 -10.07 -25.17 19.95
CA PRO A 29 -9.16 -25.48 18.85
C PRO A 29 -9.46 -24.69 17.56
N LYS A 30 -10.75 -24.46 17.26
CA LYS A 30 -11.17 -23.66 16.09
C LYS A 30 -10.74 -22.18 16.16
N PHE A 31 -10.63 -21.63 17.36
CA PHE A 31 -10.18 -20.25 17.56
C PHE A 31 -8.69 -20.11 17.26
N THR A 32 -7.88 -21.10 17.66
CA THR A 32 -6.45 -21.15 17.35
C THR A 32 -6.20 -21.26 15.83
N GLU A 33 -7.01 -22.04 15.12
CA GLU A 33 -6.97 -22.12 13.65
C GLU A 33 -7.37 -20.82 12.96
N PHE A 34 -8.40 -20.14 13.50
CA PHE A 34 -8.79 -18.81 13.03
C PHE A 34 -7.66 -17.79 13.18
N LEU A 35 -7.02 -17.70 14.36
CA LEU A 35 -5.90 -16.79 14.58
C LEU A 35 -4.72 -17.07 13.63
N SER A 36 -4.39 -18.35 13.44
CA SER A 36 -3.31 -18.75 12.52
C SER A 36 -3.63 -18.31 11.09
N SER A 37 -4.88 -18.46 10.65
CA SER A 37 -5.34 -18.04 9.32
C SER A 37 -5.40 -16.51 9.18
N TYR A 38 -5.81 -15.79 10.23
CA TYR A 38 -5.83 -14.34 10.27
C TYR A 38 -4.42 -13.74 10.11
N PHE A 39 -3.45 -14.23 10.87
CA PHE A 39 -2.06 -13.78 10.73
C PHE A 39 -1.46 -14.18 9.38
N LEU A 40 -1.78 -15.37 8.86
CA LEU A 40 -1.35 -15.77 7.51
C LEU A 40 -1.89 -14.82 6.43
N PHE A 41 -3.13 -14.37 6.57
CA PHE A 41 -3.73 -13.39 5.66
C PHE A 41 -3.03 -12.03 5.76
N MET A 42 -2.80 -11.52 6.97
CA MET A 42 -2.05 -10.27 7.19
C MET A 42 -0.62 -10.34 6.63
N GLU A 43 0.05 -11.49 6.72
CA GLU A 43 1.37 -11.72 6.14
C GLU A 43 1.35 -11.87 4.61
N SER A 44 0.22 -12.27 4.04
CA SER A 44 0.05 -12.37 2.59
C SER A 44 -0.25 -11.03 1.94
N ALA A 45 -0.89 -10.12 2.67
CA ALA A 45 -1.24 -8.77 2.24
C ALA A 45 -0.12 -7.75 2.50
N GLU A 46 1.14 -8.19 2.45
CA GLU A 46 2.31 -7.32 2.57
C GLU A 46 2.35 -6.37 1.35
N LEU A 47 1.79 -5.17 1.51
CA LEU A 47 1.84 -4.12 0.51
C LEU A 47 3.18 -3.40 0.67
N ASN A 48 4.16 -3.79 -0.15
CA ASN A 48 5.44 -3.11 -0.23
C ASN A 48 5.24 -1.83 -1.06
N LEU A 49 5.13 -0.68 -0.40
CA LEU A 49 5.26 0.62 -1.06
C LEU A 49 6.76 0.86 -1.30
N ASP A 50 7.26 0.36 -2.43
CA ASP A 50 8.69 0.49 -2.79
C ASP A 50 9.06 1.94 -3.16
N THR A 51 8.08 2.73 -3.61
CA THR A 51 8.31 4.10 -4.07
C THR A 51 7.19 5.00 -3.53
N ILE A 52 7.51 5.82 -2.54
CA ILE A 52 6.76 7.06 -2.32
C ILE A 52 7.40 8.04 -3.31
N THR A 53 6.82 8.16 -4.50
CA THR A 53 7.26 9.18 -5.45
C THR A 53 7.02 10.55 -4.84
N ASP A 54 7.94 11.48 -5.11
CA ASP A 54 7.71 12.87 -4.78
C ASP A 54 6.43 13.34 -5.47
N ARG A 55 5.70 14.16 -4.74
CA ARG A 55 4.43 14.70 -5.18
C ARG A 55 4.68 15.77 -6.24
N ASP A 56 4.03 15.65 -7.39
CA ASP A 56 4.13 16.65 -8.45
C ASP A 56 3.40 17.93 -8.02
N ASN A 57 4.16 19.00 -7.80
CA ASN A 57 3.67 20.31 -7.41
C ASN A 57 3.99 21.35 -8.50
N ILE A 58 3.23 22.46 -8.52
CA ILE A 58 3.54 23.58 -9.42
C ILE A 58 4.70 24.38 -8.84
N LEU A 59 5.90 24.19 -9.39
CA LEU A 59 7.10 24.98 -9.09
C LEU A 59 7.09 26.29 -9.88
N LEU A 60 7.42 27.39 -9.22
CA LEU A 60 7.61 28.70 -9.82
C LEU A 60 9.10 28.92 -10.07
N GLU A 61 9.44 29.12 -11.34
CA GLU A 61 10.80 29.48 -11.77
C GLU A 61 11.10 30.90 -11.24
N THR A 62 11.99 31.00 -10.25
CA THR A 62 12.47 32.28 -9.73
C THR A 62 13.99 32.30 -9.79
N GLU A 63 14.59 33.46 -10.03
CA GLU A 63 16.05 33.65 -10.12
C GLU A 63 16.81 33.41 -8.78
N GLY A 64 16.10 32.97 -7.74
CA GLY A 64 16.65 32.69 -6.41
C GLY A 64 17.10 31.24 -6.23
N THR A 65 17.77 30.97 -5.12
CA THR A 65 18.21 29.60 -4.75
C THR A 65 17.15 28.84 -3.94
N VAL A 66 15.91 29.34 -3.86
CA VAL A 66 14.85 28.80 -3.02
C VAL A 66 13.69 28.37 -3.91
N ASP A 67 13.30 27.11 -3.78
CA ASP A 67 12.13 26.57 -4.45
C ASP A 67 10.86 27.30 -4.00
N SER A 68 10.15 27.87 -4.95
CA SER A 68 8.93 28.63 -4.72
C SER A 68 7.74 27.89 -5.30
N TYR A 69 6.68 27.69 -4.53
CA TYR A 69 5.48 26.97 -4.97
C TYR A 69 4.26 27.88 -5.01
N LEU A 70 3.30 27.55 -5.87
CA LEU A 70 2.01 28.22 -5.88
C LEU A 70 1.17 27.80 -4.67
N LEU A 71 0.85 28.77 -3.82
CA LEU A 71 0.03 28.57 -2.62
C LEU A 71 -1.40 29.07 -2.82
N LEU A 72 -2.35 28.34 -2.26
CA LEU A 72 -3.75 28.75 -2.20
C LEU A 72 -4.00 29.72 -1.05
N ASN A 73 -4.97 30.61 -1.26
CA ASN A 73 -5.48 31.51 -0.26
C ASN A 73 -6.92 31.86 -0.59
N GLN A 74 -7.87 31.38 0.21
CA GLN A 74 -9.29 31.70 0.10
C GLN A 74 -9.98 31.19 -1.17
N THR A 75 -9.75 29.94 -1.57
CA THR A 75 -10.55 29.31 -2.65
C THR A 75 -12.01 29.08 -2.22
N ASN A 76 -12.30 29.13 -0.91
CA ASN A 76 -13.65 29.17 -0.36
C ASN A 76 -13.84 30.36 0.58
N LYS A 77 -15.12 30.68 0.89
CA LYS A 77 -15.52 31.80 1.75
C LYS A 77 -14.83 31.81 3.12
N ASN A 78 -14.39 30.65 3.60
CA ASN A 78 -13.86 30.48 4.94
C ASN A 78 -12.32 30.45 4.97
N GLY A 79 -11.64 30.38 3.81
CA GLY A 79 -10.18 30.46 3.72
C GLY A 79 -9.40 29.34 4.41
N LEU A 80 -10.01 28.15 4.56
CA LEU A 80 -9.38 27.01 5.24
C LEU A 80 -8.14 26.44 4.52
N ASP A 81 -7.91 26.86 3.28
CA ASP A 81 -6.84 26.38 2.40
C ASP A 81 -5.61 27.29 2.36
N ALA A 82 -5.57 28.36 3.18
CA ALA A 82 -4.46 29.30 3.20
C ALA A 82 -3.11 28.57 3.45
N GLY A 83 -2.19 28.70 2.48
CA GLY A 83 -0.88 28.06 2.52
C GLY A 83 -0.83 26.63 1.98
N SER A 84 -1.95 26.08 1.51
CA SER A 84 -1.98 24.79 0.82
C SER A 84 -1.30 24.89 -0.54
N GLN A 85 -0.54 23.87 -0.92
CA GLN A 85 0.09 23.77 -2.23
C GLN A 85 -0.85 23.10 -3.23
N LEU A 86 -0.76 23.52 -4.49
CA LEU A 86 -1.42 22.83 -5.59
C LEU A 86 -0.60 21.63 -6.04
N VAL A 87 -1.29 20.51 -6.12
CA VAL A 87 -0.71 19.20 -6.41
C VAL A 87 -1.39 18.62 -7.64
N HIS A 88 -0.60 18.08 -8.56
CA HIS A 88 -1.10 17.22 -9.60
C HIS A 88 -1.17 15.77 -9.09
N GLU A 89 -2.37 15.33 -8.72
CA GLU A 89 -2.61 13.95 -8.31
C GLU A 89 -3.22 13.18 -9.49
N GLU A 90 -2.39 12.63 -10.36
CA GLU A 90 -2.83 11.62 -11.32
C GLU A 90 -2.83 10.26 -10.63
N ASN A 91 -4.01 9.67 -10.45
CA ASN A 91 -4.11 8.35 -9.86
C ASN A 91 -3.87 7.28 -10.94
N THR A 92 -2.62 7.12 -11.37
CA THR A 92 -2.24 6.06 -12.33
C THR A 92 -2.45 4.66 -11.75
N PHE A 93 -2.55 4.57 -10.41
CA PHE A 93 -2.79 3.34 -9.66
C PHE A 93 -4.04 3.48 -8.77
N GLY A 94 -5.13 3.99 -9.34
CA GLY A 94 -6.44 3.85 -8.70
C GLY A 94 -6.76 2.36 -8.62
N GLY A 95 -7.14 1.84 -7.44
CA GLY A 95 -7.40 0.41 -7.20
C GLY A 95 -8.55 -0.23 -8.02
N SER A 96 -8.94 0.38 -9.13
CA SER A 96 -9.87 -0.12 -10.14
C SER A 96 -9.10 -0.29 -11.46
N PHE A 97 -9.10 -1.52 -11.97
CA PHE A 97 -8.55 -1.83 -13.29
C PHE A 97 -9.25 -1.01 -14.39
N ALA A 98 -8.48 -0.46 -15.32
CA ALA A 98 -9.03 0.23 -16.48
C ALA A 98 -9.45 -0.78 -17.55
N LYS A 99 -10.54 -0.52 -18.28
CA LYS A 99 -10.93 -1.34 -19.43
C LYS A 99 -9.80 -1.32 -20.47
N ASP A 100 -9.47 -2.50 -20.99
CA ASP A 100 -8.38 -2.74 -21.94
C ASP A 100 -6.96 -2.54 -21.36
N GLU A 101 -6.82 -2.42 -20.04
CA GLU A 101 -5.52 -2.41 -19.36
C GLU A 101 -4.82 -3.78 -19.47
N VAL A 102 -3.53 -3.78 -19.78
CA VAL A 102 -2.70 -5.00 -19.82
C VAL A 102 -1.94 -5.14 -18.50
N ILE A 103 -2.38 -6.06 -17.66
CA ILE A 103 -1.74 -6.38 -16.39
C ILE A 103 -0.66 -7.44 -16.64
N THR A 104 0.55 -7.21 -16.15
CA THR A 104 1.66 -8.18 -16.20
C THR A 104 1.98 -8.70 -14.81
N GLY A 105 1.89 -10.01 -14.60
CA GLY A 105 2.21 -10.63 -13.32
C GLY A 105 3.71 -10.52 -13.00
N SER A 106 4.07 -9.85 -11.91
CA SER A 106 5.48 -9.57 -11.56
C SER A 106 6.34 -10.82 -11.33
N THR A 107 5.74 -11.95 -10.94
CA THR A 107 6.48 -13.22 -10.71
C THR A 107 6.38 -14.18 -11.91
N SER A 108 5.25 -14.21 -12.61
CA SER A 108 5.00 -15.16 -13.71
C SER A 108 5.31 -14.60 -15.09
N GLY A 109 5.36 -13.28 -15.26
CA GLY A 109 5.48 -12.60 -16.54
C GLY A 109 4.26 -12.75 -17.46
N ALA A 110 3.19 -13.39 -16.99
CA ALA A 110 1.97 -13.58 -17.77
C ALA A 110 1.20 -12.27 -17.90
N THR A 111 0.70 -11.98 -19.09
CA THR A 111 -0.11 -10.78 -19.40
C THR A 111 -1.60 -11.14 -19.46
N SER A 112 -2.46 -10.30 -18.88
CA SER A 112 -3.92 -10.40 -19.01
C SER A 112 -4.52 -9.04 -19.32
N THR A 113 -5.53 -9.00 -20.18
CA THR A 113 -6.27 -7.78 -20.50
C THR A 113 -7.53 -7.69 -19.66
N VAL A 114 -7.79 -6.51 -19.10
CA VAL A 114 -8.98 -6.24 -18.29
C VAL A 114 -10.17 -6.01 -19.21
N LEU A 115 -11.15 -6.90 -19.16
CA LEU A 115 -12.43 -6.76 -19.83
C LEU A 115 -13.43 -6.22 -18.80
N SER A 116 -13.66 -4.91 -18.76
CA SER A 116 -14.79 -4.35 -18.00
C SER A 116 -16.04 -4.34 -18.88
N GLU A 117 -17.14 -4.85 -18.35
CA GLU A 117 -18.49 -4.59 -18.89
C GLU A 117 -18.88 -3.13 -18.62
#